data_AF-A0A1Y1QBE6-F1
#
_entry.id   AF-A0A1Y1QBE6-F1
#
_cell.length_a   1.000
_cell.length_b   1.000
_cell.length_c   1.000
_cell.angle_alpha   90.00
_cell.angle_beta   90.00
_cell.angle_gamma   90.00
#
_symmetry.space_group_name_H-M   'P 1'
#
loop_
_entity.id
_entity.type
_entity.pdbx_description
1 polymer ?
#
loop_
_entity_poly.entity_id
_entity_poly.type
_entity_poly.pdbx_seq_one_letter_code
_entity_poly.pdbx_strand_id
1 'polypeptide(L)'
;QTRQQIQYIINKGWNPSIEHTEPENAFGNYWYMWKLPMFGETNVDAILAELENCHAAHPNNHVRLLGLDNYAQCAGASMVIYRGKTV
;
A
#
# COMPACT_ATOMS: atom_id res chain seq x y z
N GLN A 1 7.09 -12.31 3.95
CA GLN A 1 5.98 -12.46 2.99
C GLN A 1 5.71 -11.16 2.23
N THR A 2 5.62 -10.01 2.90
CA THR A 2 5.43 -8.67 2.27
C THR A 2 6.42 -8.37 1.14
N ARG A 3 7.72 -8.63 1.33
CA ARG A 3 8.75 -8.46 0.28
C ARG A 3 8.41 -9.15 -1.03
N GLN A 4 7.87 -10.38 -0.96
CA GLN A 4 7.55 -11.16 -2.17
C GLN A 4 6.34 -10.56 -2.90
N GLN A 5 5.37 -10.01 -2.17
CA GLN A 5 4.22 -9.33 -2.76
C GLN A 5 4.62 -8.00 -3.43
N ILE A 6 5.52 -7.25 -2.79
CA ILE A 6 6.12 -6.05 -3.40
C ILE A 6 6.88 -6.43 -4.67
N GLN A 7 7.73 -7.46 -4.62
CA GLN A 7 8.46 -7.94 -5.78
C GLN A 7 7.52 -8.39 -6.91
N TYR A 8 6.39 -9.01 -6.58
CA TYR A 8 5.37 -9.37 -7.57
C TYR A 8 4.80 -8.14 -8.28
N ILE A 9 4.44 -7.08 -7.55
CA ILE A 9 3.96 -5.81 -8.12
C ILE A 9 5.01 -5.22 -9.07
N ILE A 10 6.28 -5.18 -8.64
CA ILE A 10 7.40 -4.68 -9.46
C ILE A 10 7.57 -5.52 -10.74
N ASN A 11 7.56 -6.86 -10.62
CA ASN A 11 7.70 -7.76 -11.76
C ASN A 11 6.56 -7.65 -12.77
N LYS A 12 5.37 -7.20 -12.33
CA LYS A 12 4.25 -6.89 -13.21
C LYS A 12 4.36 -5.52 -13.89
N GLY A 13 5.33 -4.70 -13.51
CA GLY A 13 5.46 -3.32 -13.98
C GLY A 13 4.38 -2.38 -13.43
N TRP A 14 3.71 -2.80 -12.36
CA TRP A 14 2.66 -2.00 -11.71
C TRP A 14 3.26 -1.01 -10.73
N ASN A 15 2.58 0.12 -10.54
CA ASN A 15 3.08 1.18 -9.65
C ASN A 15 2.61 0.92 -8.22
N PRO A 16 3.52 0.76 -7.23
CA PRO A 16 3.15 0.63 -5.83
C PRO A 16 2.46 1.91 -5.33
N SER A 17 1.41 1.76 -4.54
CA SER A 17 0.78 2.87 -3.81
C SER A 17 0.43 2.43 -2.40
N ILE A 18 0.56 3.34 -1.44
CA ILE A 18 0.30 3.06 -0.03
C ILE A 18 -0.89 3.92 0.40
N GLU A 19 -1.82 3.30 1.12
CA GLU A 19 -2.98 4.00 1.65
C GLU A 19 -3.26 3.56 3.08
N HIS A 20 -3.91 4.43 3.86
CA HIS A 20 -4.25 4.15 5.25
C HIS A 20 -5.65 4.67 5.64
N THR A 21 -6.26 4.05 6.64
CA THR A 21 -7.55 4.49 7.21
C THR A 21 -7.78 3.87 8.58
N GLU A 22 -8.63 4.49 9.39
CA GLU A 22 -9.06 3.98 10.68
C GLU A 22 -9.89 2.68 10.49
N PRO A 23 -9.81 1.69 11.39
CA PRO A 23 -10.53 0.41 11.25
C PRO A 23 -12.03 0.51 10.98
N GLU A 24 -12.71 1.46 11.61
CA GLU A 24 -14.13 1.75 11.43
C GLU A 24 -14.47 2.20 10.00
N ASN A 25 -13.51 2.80 9.29
CA ASN A 25 -13.66 3.31 7.93
C ASN A 25 -13.21 2.30 6.86
N ALA A 26 -12.67 1.14 7.25
CA ALA A 26 -12.02 0.19 6.35
C ALA A 26 -12.91 -0.36 5.24
N PHE A 27 -14.23 -0.39 5.44
CA PHE A 27 -15.21 -0.82 4.44
C PHE A 27 -15.50 0.24 3.36
N GLY A 28 -15.00 1.46 3.52
CA GLY A 28 -15.08 2.50 2.51
C GLY A 28 -14.22 2.18 1.27
N ASN A 29 -14.66 2.67 0.11
CA ASN A 29 -13.93 2.49 -1.15
C ASN A 29 -12.61 3.28 -1.18
N TYR A 30 -12.57 4.45 -0.52
CA TYR A 30 -11.44 5.36 -0.53
C TYR A 30 -10.77 5.42 0.82
N TRP A 31 -9.45 5.25 0.81
CA TRP A 31 -8.57 5.41 1.95
C TRP A 31 -7.66 6.62 1.69
N TYR A 32 -7.00 7.13 2.72
CA TYR A 32 -6.08 8.26 2.58
C TYR A 32 -4.80 7.80 1.90
N MET A 33 -4.39 8.51 0.85
CA MET A 33 -3.14 8.23 0.16
C MET A 33 -1.95 8.68 1.01
N TRP A 34 -0.98 7.78 1.18
CA TRP A 34 0.31 8.14 1.75
C TRP A 34 1.20 8.70 0.64
N LYS A 35 1.42 10.00 0.66
CA LYS A 35 2.18 10.74 -0.36
C LYS A 35 1.58 10.53 -1.76
N LEU A 36 2.36 10.00 -2.70
CA LEU A 36 1.99 9.74 -4.09
C LEU A 36 2.35 8.29 -4.44
N PRO A 37 1.73 7.69 -5.48
CA PRO A 37 2.18 6.41 -6.01
C PRO A 37 3.67 6.46 -6.39
N MET A 38 4.38 5.38 -6.12
CA MET A 38 5.83 5.27 -6.33
C MET A 38 6.12 4.92 -7.79
N PHE A 39 5.86 5.87 -8.69
CA PHE A 39 5.97 5.67 -10.14
C PHE A 39 7.37 5.20 -10.55
N GLY A 40 7.44 4.03 -11.20
CA GLY A 40 8.70 3.46 -11.68
C GLY A 40 9.66 2.97 -10.58
N GLU A 41 9.24 2.93 -9.31
CA GLU A 41 10.07 2.40 -8.24
C GLU A 41 10.24 0.88 -8.39
N THR A 42 11.49 0.42 -8.26
CA THR A 42 11.87 -0.99 -8.39
C THR A 42 12.61 -1.52 -7.17
N ASN A 43 12.95 -0.65 -6.22
CA ASN A 43 13.62 -1.00 -4.98
C ASN A 43 12.59 -1.43 -3.92
N VAL A 44 12.58 -2.71 -3.59
CA VAL A 44 11.73 -3.30 -2.54
C VAL A 44 11.96 -2.65 -1.18
N ASP A 45 13.21 -2.31 -0.84
CA ASP A 45 13.56 -1.73 0.45
C ASP A 45 13.01 -0.30 0.59
N ALA A 46 13.00 0.47 -0.49
CA ALA A 46 12.41 1.81 -0.48
C ALA A 46 10.89 1.75 -0.22
N ILE A 47 10.19 0.82 -0.88
CA ILE A 47 8.73 0.62 -0.70
C ILE A 47 8.41 0.14 0.72
N LEU A 48 9.24 -0.76 1.28
CA LEU A 48 9.10 -1.20 2.67
C LEU A 48 9.31 -0.05 3.66
N ALA A 49 10.33 0.78 3.44
CA ALA A 49 10.60 1.92 4.31
C ALA A 49 9.41 2.90 4.32
N GLU A 50 8.77 3.14 3.17
CA GLU A 50 7.57 3.99 3.11
C GLU A 50 6.34 3.35 3.79
N LEU A 51 6.18 2.03 3.70
CA LEU A 51 5.16 1.30 4.46
C LEU A 51 5.36 1.46 5.97
N GLU A 52 6.60 1.33 6.45
CA GLU A 52 6.96 1.52 7.86
C GLU A 52 6.75 2.97 8.30
N ASN A 53 7.15 3.95 7.50
CA ASN A 53 6.94 5.37 7.78
C ASN A 53 5.45 5.72 7.88
N CYS A 54 4.62 5.20 6.97
CA CYS A 54 3.17 5.39 7.00
C CYS A 54 2.55 4.81 8.28
N HIS A 55 2.96 3.59 8.67
CA HIS A 55 2.48 2.95 9.89
C HIS A 55 2.94 3.69 11.16
N ALA A 56 4.20 4.16 11.19
CA ALA A 56 4.73 4.92 12.33
C ALA A 56 3.99 6.26 12.52
N ALA A 57 3.62 6.92 11.43
CA ALA A 57 2.82 8.15 11.47
C ALA A 57 1.36 7.90 11.89
N HIS A 58 0.82 6.72 11.57
CA HIS A 58 -0.58 6.34 11.83
C HIS A 58 -0.68 4.97 12.51
N PRO A 59 -0.23 4.84 13.77
CA PRO A 59 -0.05 3.53 14.42
C PRO A 59 -1.36 2.77 14.67
N ASN A 60 -2.50 3.46 14.66
CA ASN A 60 -3.82 2.87 14.87
C ASN A 60 -4.59 2.59 13.56
N ASN A 61 -4.07 3.00 12.40
CA ASN A 61 -4.75 2.82 11.12
C ASN A 61 -4.40 1.46 10.49
N HIS A 62 -5.30 0.95 9.66
CA HIS A 62 -4.91 0.01 8.63
C HIS A 62 -4.00 0.70 7.63
N VAL A 63 -2.98 -0.01 7.15
CA VAL A 63 -2.14 0.42 6.04
C VAL A 63 -2.19 -0.68 4.98
N ARG A 64 -2.57 -0.33 3.75
CA ARG A 64 -2.61 -1.25 2.60
C ARG A 64 -1.59 -0.87 1.55
N LEU A 65 -1.13 -1.89 0.84
CA LEU A 65 -0.33 -1.77 -0.36
C LEU A 65 -1.21 -2.10 -1.58
N LEU A 66 -1.17 -1.21 -2.56
CA LEU A 66 -1.79 -1.36 -3.87
C LEU A 66 -0.71 -1.56 -4.94
N GLY A 67 -1.04 -2.37 -5.95
CA GLY A 67 -0.33 -2.40 -7.23
C GLY A 67 -1.21 -1.83 -8.33
N LEU A 68 -0.91 -0.63 -8.81
CA LEU A 68 -1.71 0.07 -9.80
C LEU A 68 -1.28 -0.31 -11.23
N ASP A 69 -2.19 -0.94 -11.96
CA ASP A 69 -2.00 -1.31 -13.37
C ASP A 69 -2.47 -0.16 -14.26
N ASN A 70 -1.52 0.54 -14.88
CA ASN A 70 -1.80 1.67 -15.75
C ASN A 70 -2.32 1.25 -17.14
N TYR A 71 -2.10 0.00 -17.57
CA TYR A 71 -2.63 -0.51 -18.83
C TYR A 71 -4.09 -0.91 -18.68
N ALA A 72 -4.42 -1.70 -17.67
CA ALA A 72 -5.79 -2.14 -17.40
C ALA A 72 -6.65 -1.08 -16.66
N GLN A 73 -6.03 0.00 -16.19
CA GLN A 73 -6.65 1.10 -15.45
C GLN A 73 -7.36 0.64 -14.16
N CYS A 74 -6.72 -0.25 -13.40
CA CYS A 74 -7.28 -0.79 -12.16
C CYS A 74 -6.21 -1.02 -11.08
N ALA A 75 -6.67 -1.28 -9.86
CA ALA A 75 -5.81 -1.81 -8.80
C ALA A 75 -5.67 -3.33 -9.01
N GLY A 76 -4.57 -3.75 -9.65
CA GLY A 76 -4.28 -5.15 -9.93
C GLY A 76 -3.92 -5.98 -8.69
N ALA A 77 -3.49 -5.32 -7.61
CA ALA A 77 -3.31 -5.93 -6.30
C ALA A 77 -3.77 -4.97 -5.19
N SER A 78 -4.32 -5.52 -4.12
CA SER A 78 -4.70 -4.79 -2.91
C SER A 78 -4.58 -5.70 -1.69
N MET A 79 -3.77 -5.32 -0.70
CA MET A 79 -3.57 -6.11 0.50
C MET A 79 -3.25 -5.24 1.72
N VAL A 80 -3.84 -5.57 2.87
CA VAL A 80 -3.53 -4.90 4.15
C VAL A 80 -2.20 -5.43 4.69
N ILE A 81 -1.25 -4.53 4.92
CA ILE A 81 0.10 -4.84 5.44
C ILE A 81 0.14 -4.67 6.96
N TYR A 82 -0.39 -3.55 7.47
CA TYR A 82 -0.51 -3.31 8.91
C TYR A 82 -1.98 -3.23 9.29
N ARG A 83 -2.35 -3.89 10.38
CA ARG A 83 -3.71 -3.83 10.93
C ARG A 83 -3.78 -2.80 12.05
N GLY A 84 -4.73 -1.88 11.93
CA GLY A 84 -5.05 -0.94 13.00
C GLY A 84 -5.63 -1.67 14.22
N LYS A 85 -5.66 -0.98 15.36
CA LYS A 85 -6.28 -1.50 16.58
C LYS A 85 -7.79 -1.28 16.50
N THR A 86 -8.53 -2.36 16.36
CA THR A 86 -10.00 -2.35 16.47
C THR A 86 -10.38 -2.15 17.94
N VAL A 87 -11.18 -1.12 18.22
CA VAL A 87 -11.82 -0.92 19.53
C VAL A 87 -13.07 -1.78 19.68
#